data_AF-A0AA88SJT4-F1
#
_entry.id   AF-A0AA88SJT4-F1
#
_cell.length_a   1.000
_cell.length_b   1.000
_cell.length_c   1.000
_cell.angle_alpha   90.00
_cell.angle_beta   90.00
_cell.angle_gamma   90.00
#
_symmetry.space_group_name_H-M   'P 1'
#
loop_
_entity.id
_entity.type
_entity.pdbx_description
1 polymer ?
#
loop_
_entity_poly.entity_id
_entity_poly.type
_entity_poly.pdbx_seq_one_letter_code
_entity_poly.pdbx_strand_id
1 'polypeptide(L)'
;MDPYHNRRQQTPNAHLRDIRSDNSGPDETPDNPGRPAGDSGDPPAADRQPQYSDGFTLIPPNQSRRSKMQMMAQKEEEDLQRWKEAHRVTSVHVNPERLGGNVTLAEAREKQLASLRCSKLQKKLKQEEDARRRKQEEEEEFEKKKAEQRAKAERLQERRQREEQRRREQLQQDRLRSAGILQRHTHVIHGLREDAGTNSERRKKDVQLEHQRVNSAWLDKLESRARGSESEGAWEQEASEDSRHRTSPTTGQHAPVARPKPDPEVSWTEDIDMEPDFDWALMKLMNHFPDFSKVFLEEILDQCDGDCDQARMLLLS
;
A
#
# COMPACT_ATOMS: atom_id res chain seq x y z
N MET A 1 18.34 36.86 38.76
CA MET A 1 16.87 36.75 38.70
C MET A 1 16.56 35.34 38.27
N ASP A 2 16.26 34.48 39.24
CA ASP A 2 16.01 33.04 39.05
C ASP A 2 14.69 32.73 39.78
N PRO A 3 13.62 32.27 39.10
CA PRO A 3 12.32 32.13 39.72
C PRO A 3 11.99 30.66 40.03
N TYR A 4 11.77 30.42 41.34
CA TYR A 4 10.99 29.34 41.98
C TYR A 4 11.68 28.04 42.40
N HIS A 5 12.10 28.04 43.66
CA HIS A 5 12.00 26.91 44.58
C HIS A 5 10.71 27.00 45.44
N ASN A 6 10.24 25.82 45.87
CA ASN A 6 9.32 25.50 46.96
C ASN A 6 7.80 25.47 46.70
N ARG A 7 7.27 24.24 46.54
CA ARG A 7 5.99 23.85 47.15
C ARG A 7 6.01 22.37 47.56
N ARG A 8 6.24 22.13 48.85
CA ARG A 8 6.03 20.84 49.53
C ARG A 8 4.83 21.00 50.47
N GLN A 9 4.16 19.87 50.74
CA GLN A 9 3.04 19.64 51.67
C GLN A 9 1.66 19.67 50.99
N GLN A 10 1.12 18.49 50.67
CA GLN A 10 -0.02 17.87 51.39
C GLN A 10 -0.45 16.59 50.68
N THR A 11 -0.37 15.47 51.41
CA THR A 11 -1.02 14.18 51.11
C THR A 11 -2.45 14.18 51.66
N PRO A 12 -3.36 13.41 51.06
CA PRO A 12 -4.24 12.59 51.89
C PRO A 12 -4.30 11.12 51.49
N ASN A 13 -4.86 10.38 52.44
CA ASN A 13 -4.73 8.96 52.75
C ASN A 13 -5.62 8.05 51.88
N ALA A 14 -5.07 6.86 51.58
CA ALA A 14 -5.68 5.54 51.44
C ALA A 14 -7.14 5.38 50.98
N HIS A 15 -7.35 4.61 49.89
CA HIS A 15 -8.42 3.62 49.82
C HIS A 15 -8.02 2.38 48.99
N LEU A 16 -8.20 1.24 49.65
CA LEU A 16 -8.22 -0.15 49.19
C LEU A 16 -9.02 -0.32 47.88
N ARG A 17 -8.45 -1.02 46.89
CA ARG A 17 -9.14 -1.90 45.92
C ARG A 17 -8.15 -2.99 45.49
N ASP A 18 -8.43 -4.22 45.91
CA ASP A 18 -8.99 -5.29 45.07
C ASP A 18 -7.96 -5.92 44.15
N ILE A 19 -7.33 -6.99 44.63
CA ILE A 19 -6.82 -8.06 43.76
C ILE A 19 -7.66 -9.29 44.07
N ARG A 20 -8.53 -9.62 43.12
CA ARG A 20 -9.17 -10.92 42.99
C ARG A 20 -8.11 -11.96 42.64
N SER A 21 -8.16 -13.10 43.30
CA SER A 21 -7.72 -14.38 42.71
C SER A 21 -8.62 -15.46 43.29
N ASP A 22 -9.49 -15.94 42.40
CA ASP A 22 -10.30 -17.14 42.53
C ASP A 22 -9.42 -18.34 42.92
N ASN A 23 -9.90 -19.14 43.87
CA ASN A 23 -9.71 -20.58 43.76
C ASN A 23 -10.85 -21.34 44.44
N SER A 24 -11.53 -22.12 43.60
CA SER A 24 -12.21 -23.39 43.85
C SER A 24 -13.43 -23.43 44.78
N GLY A 25 -14.56 -23.70 44.14
CA GLY A 25 -15.85 -23.99 44.75
C GLY A 25 -15.96 -25.36 45.44
N PRO A 26 -17.15 -25.63 45.98
CA PRO A 26 -17.46 -26.77 46.84
C PRO A 26 -17.92 -27.98 46.02
N ASP A 27 -17.69 -29.19 46.52
CA ASP A 27 -18.47 -30.35 46.13
C ASP A 27 -18.66 -31.31 47.32
N GLU A 28 -19.84 -31.90 47.37
CA GLU A 28 -20.51 -32.52 48.51
C GLU A 28 -20.24 -34.03 48.64
N THR A 29 -19.83 -34.48 49.84
CA THR A 29 -20.24 -35.73 50.56
C THR A 29 -20.05 -37.12 49.87
N PRO A 30 -20.22 -38.32 50.50
CA PRO A 30 -20.73 -38.63 51.85
C PRO A 30 -19.95 -39.70 52.66
N ASP A 31 -20.46 -39.92 53.87
CA ASP A 31 -20.38 -41.12 54.73
C ASP A 31 -19.09 -41.45 55.49
N ASN A 32 -19.13 -41.19 56.81
CA ASN A 32 -18.78 -42.24 57.77
C ASN A 32 -19.59 -42.08 59.08
N PRO A 33 -20.47 -43.04 59.43
CA PRO A 33 -21.25 -43.03 60.67
C PRO A 33 -20.44 -43.64 61.81
N GLY A 34 -19.93 -42.81 62.72
CA GLY A 34 -19.14 -43.34 63.83
C GLY A 34 -18.71 -42.33 64.89
N ARG A 35 -19.64 -41.99 65.81
CA ARG A 35 -19.38 -41.71 67.24
C ARG A 35 -18.82 -40.31 67.60
N PRO A 36 -19.00 -39.86 68.86
CA PRO A 36 -20.23 -39.57 69.60
C PRO A 36 -20.36 -38.06 69.92
N ALA A 37 -21.52 -37.70 70.47
CA ALA A 37 -21.87 -36.39 71.00
C ALA A 37 -20.70 -35.63 71.67
N GLY A 38 -20.55 -34.35 71.29
CA GLY A 38 -19.75 -33.39 72.02
C GLY A 38 -20.32 -33.20 73.42
N ASP A 39 -19.67 -33.86 74.38
CA ASP A 39 -19.92 -33.68 75.80
C ASP A 39 -19.18 -32.43 76.28
N SER A 40 -19.98 -31.38 76.49
CA SER A 40 -19.91 -30.47 77.63
C SER A 40 -18.54 -29.91 78.03
N GLY A 41 -18.30 -28.65 77.68
CA GLY A 41 -17.11 -27.92 78.10
C GLY A 41 -17.34 -26.43 78.40
N ASP A 42 -18.52 -26.04 78.89
CA ASP A 42 -18.68 -24.87 79.77
C ASP A 42 -20.12 -24.85 80.32
N PRO A 43 -20.35 -24.83 81.64
CA PRO A 43 -21.68 -24.68 82.19
C PRO A 43 -22.25 -23.30 81.78
N PRO A 44 -23.53 -23.18 81.38
CA PRO A 44 -24.16 -21.87 81.27
C PRO A 44 -24.11 -21.22 82.65
N ALA A 45 -23.38 -20.10 82.77
CA ALA A 45 -23.35 -19.33 84.02
C ALA A 45 -24.79 -19.04 84.45
N ALA A 46 -25.12 -19.44 85.69
CA ALA A 46 -26.49 -19.67 86.17
C ALA A 46 -27.41 -18.43 86.23
N ASP A 47 -26.95 -17.23 85.88
CA ASP A 47 -27.69 -15.97 86.06
C ASP A 47 -27.90 -15.15 84.77
N ARG A 48 -27.83 -15.78 83.60
CA ARG A 48 -27.96 -15.07 82.31
C ARG A 48 -29.41 -15.04 81.83
N GLN A 49 -30.30 -14.48 82.65
CA GLN A 49 -31.68 -14.25 82.24
C GLN A 49 -31.71 -13.11 81.20
N PRO A 50 -32.22 -13.35 79.97
CA PRO A 50 -32.38 -12.28 78.98
C PRO A 50 -33.36 -11.24 79.50
N GLN A 51 -32.96 -9.96 79.51
CA GLN A 51 -33.85 -8.87 79.89
C GLN A 51 -34.59 -8.40 78.64
N TYR A 52 -35.91 -8.54 78.63
CA TYR A 52 -36.75 -8.13 77.50
C TYR A 52 -37.25 -6.71 77.71
N SER A 53 -36.93 -5.83 76.78
CA SER A 53 -37.50 -4.47 76.65
C SER A 53 -38.32 -4.41 75.36
N ASP A 54 -39.39 -3.61 75.35
CA ASP A 54 -40.40 -3.57 74.27
C ASP A 54 -39.77 -3.21 72.90
N GLY A 55 -39.31 -4.24 72.17
CA GLY A 55 -38.62 -4.14 70.87
C GLY A 55 -37.24 -4.83 70.76
N PHE A 56 -36.57 -5.19 71.85
CA PHE A 56 -35.26 -5.89 71.80
C PHE A 56 -34.91 -6.66 73.07
N THR A 57 -34.09 -7.71 72.93
CA THR A 57 -33.59 -8.54 74.04
C THR A 57 -32.16 -8.15 74.42
N LEU A 58 -31.95 -7.79 75.68
CA LEU A 58 -30.64 -7.52 76.27
C LEU A 58 -30.09 -8.79 76.94
N ILE A 59 -28.96 -9.28 76.43
CA ILE A 59 -28.23 -10.40 77.04
C ILE A 59 -26.97 -9.85 77.73
N PRO A 60 -26.86 -9.94 79.07
CA PRO A 60 -25.69 -9.44 79.79
C PRO A 60 -24.37 -10.13 79.40
N PRO A 61 -23.24 -9.39 79.35
CA PRO A 61 -21.92 -9.96 79.07
C PRO A 61 -21.55 -11.11 80.02
N ASN A 62 -20.90 -12.16 79.52
CA ASN A 62 -20.47 -13.29 80.35
C ASN A 62 -19.28 -12.85 81.21
N GLN A 63 -19.52 -12.61 82.50
CA GLN A 63 -18.47 -12.14 83.40
C GLN A 63 -17.36 -13.17 83.58
N SER A 64 -17.69 -14.47 83.62
CA SER A 64 -16.68 -15.55 83.73
C SER A 64 -15.80 -15.63 82.48
N ARG A 65 -16.40 -15.68 81.28
CA ARG A 65 -15.64 -15.67 80.02
C ARG A 65 -14.83 -14.38 79.84
N ARG A 66 -15.38 -13.23 80.26
CA ARG A 66 -14.68 -11.95 80.24
C ARG A 66 -13.49 -11.94 81.19
N SER A 67 -13.65 -12.41 82.42
CA SER A 67 -12.57 -12.50 83.41
C SER A 67 -11.48 -13.47 82.95
N LYS A 68 -11.84 -14.64 82.41
CA LYS A 68 -10.89 -15.59 81.80
C LYS A 68 -10.10 -14.95 80.67
N MET A 69 -10.77 -14.21 79.78
CA MET A 69 -10.13 -13.49 78.68
C MET A 69 -9.21 -12.38 79.18
N GLN A 70 -9.60 -11.65 80.24
CA GLN A 70 -8.76 -10.63 80.88
C GLN A 70 -7.52 -11.24 81.53
N MET A 71 -7.65 -12.35 82.25
CA MET A 71 -6.50 -13.03 82.85
C MET A 71 -5.54 -13.58 81.79
N MET A 72 -6.06 -14.17 80.71
CA MET A 72 -5.21 -14.62 79.60
C MET A 72 -4.49 -13.45 78.94
N ALA A 73 -5.19 -12.35 78.66
CA ALA A 73 -4.59 -11.15 78.08
C ALA A 73 -3.48 -10.56 78.98
N GLN A 74 -3.69 -10.49 80.30
CA GLN A 74 -2.67 -10.03 81.24
C GLN A 74 -1.45 -10.96 81.25
N LYS A 75 -1.67 -12.27 81.26
CA LYS A 75 -0.58 -13.25 81.23
C LYS A 75 0.23 -13.15 79.93
N GLU A 76 -0.43 -13.03 78.78
CA GLU A 76 0.23 -12.87 77.48
C GLU A 76 1.03 -11.56 77.41
N GLU A 77 0.53 -10.47 78.01
CA GLU A 77 1.26 -9.21 78.11
C GLU A 77 2.53 -9.35 78.95
N GLU A 78 2.44 -10.00 80.11
CA GLU A 78 3.62 -10.29 80.94
C GLU A 78 4.64 -11.17 80.21
N ASP A 79 4.19 -12.21 79.51
CA ASP A 79 5.07 -13.10 78.74
C ASP A 79 5.79 -12.34 77.61
N LEU A 80 5.08 -11.42 76.93
CA LEU A 80 5.66 -10.55 75.91
C LEU A 80 6.65 -9.53 76.49
N GLN A 81 6.38 -8.99 77.68
CA GLN A 81 7.31 -8.12 78.40
C GLN A 81 8.57 -8.88 78.80
N ARG A 82 8.44 -10.08 79.39
CA ARG A 82 9.58 -10.96 79.72
C ARG A 82 10.38 -11.33 78.49
N TRP A 83 9.73 -11.63 77.37
CA TRP A 83 10.43 -11.92 76.11
C TRP A 83 11.20 -10.69 75.62
N LYS A 84 10.57 -9.50 75.64
CA LYS A 84 11.25 -8.26 75.29
C LYS A 84 12.45 -8.04 76.20
N GLU A 85 12.33 -8.21 77.50
CA GLU A 85 13.44 -8.04 78.45
C GLU A 85 14.56 -9.06 78.24
N ALA A 86 14.23 -10.34 78.00
CA ALA A 86 15.22 -11.37 77.68
C ALA A 86 15.95 -11.11 76.36
N HIS A 87 15.27 -10.49 75.38
CA HIS A 87 15.81 -10.16 74.05
C HIS A 87 16.17 -8.69 73.92
N ARG A 88 16.16 -7.93 75.01
CA ARG A 88 16.60 -6.53 75.01
C ARG A 88 18.10 -6.58 74.82
N VAL A 89 18.53 -6.21 73.61
CA VAL A 89 19.94 -5.93 73.35
C VAL A 89 20.34 -4.80 74.29
N THR A 90 21.15 -5.14 75.30
CA THR A 90 21.77 -4.16 76.19
C THR A 90 22.46 -3.14 75.31
N SER A 91 22.04 -1.87 75.40
CA SER A 91 22.48 -0.83 74.48
C SER A 91 24.00 -0.85 74.41
N VAL A 92 24.54 -1.26 73.26
CA VAL A 92 25.96 -1.42 73.10
C VAL A 92 26.54 -0.02 72.89
N HIS A 93 26.94 0.64 73.98
CA HIS A 93 27.66 1.91 73.94
C HIS A 93 29.13 1.67 73.56
N VAL A 94 29.39 0.99 72.44
CA VAL A 94 30.68 1.14 71.75
C VAL A 94 30.55 2.33 70.82
N ASN A 95 31.51 3.25 70.89
CA ASN A 95 31.71 4.22 69.82
C ASN A 95 31.93 3.43 68.53
N PRO A 96 31.06 3.54 67.52
CA PRO A 96 31.23 2.78 66.30
C PRO A 96 32.53 3.23 65.62
N GLU A 97 33.50 2.32 65.59
CA GLU A 97 34.89 2.61 65.17
C GLU A 97 34.97 3.04 63.69
N ARG A 98 33.99 2.63 62.88
CA ARG A 98 33.67 3.17 61.55
C ARG A 98 32.42 2.46 61.02
N LEU A 99 31.30 3.19 60.90
CA LEU A 99 30.15 2.68 60.15
C LEU A 99 30.49 2.64 58.66
N GLY A 100 30.60 1.44 58.10
CA GLY A 100 30.37 1.08 56.70
C GLY A 100 30.99 1.95 55.59
N GLY A 101 31.87 1.34 54.79
CA GLY A 101 32.42 1.93 53.56
C GLY A 101 33.77 2.59 53.81
N ASN A 102 34.82 2.01 53.25
CA ASN A 102 36.21 2.47 53.39
C ASN A 102 36.48 3.82 52.68
N VAL A 103 35.45 4.31 51.96
CA VAL A 103 35.51 5.44 51.04
C VAL A 103 35.08 6.68 51.79
N THR A 104 35.89 7.73 51.73
CA THR A 104 35.52 9.00 52.35
C THR A 104 34.31 9.60 51.63
N LEU A 105 33.44 10.33 52.33
CA LEU A 105 32.25 10.94 51.72
C LEU A 105 32.59 11.83 50.50
N ALA A 106 33.76 12.48 50.50
CA ALA A 106 34.27 13.21 49.35
C ALA A 106 34.56 12.30 48.14
N GLU A 107 35.25 11.18 48.35
CA GLU A 107 35.58 10.21 47.31
C GLU A 107 34.32 9.52 46.76
N ALA A 108 33.32 9.25 47.62
CA ALA A 108 32.04 8.70 47.17
C ALA A 108 31.29 9.69 46.25
N ARG A 109 31.28 10.98 46.60
CA ARG A 109 30.70 12.04 45.76
C ARG A 109 31.44 12.21 44.45
N GLU A 110 32.78 12.18 44.49
CA GLU A 110 33.60 12.25 43.29
C GLU A 110 33.30 11.09 42.33
N LYS A 111 33.22 9.85 42.85
CA LYS A 111 32.84 8.68 42.05
C LYS A 111 31.44 8.78 41.47
N GLN A 112 30.47 9.29 42.22
CA GLN A 112 29.13 9.55 41.69
C GLN A 112 29.16 10.58 40.56
N LEU A 113 29.88 11.69 40.73
CA LEU A 113 30.01 12.72 39.70
C LEU A 113 30.74 12.19 38.45
N ALA A 114 31.79 11.39 38.63
CA ALA A 114 32.52 10.75 37.54
C ALA A 114 31.62 9.77 36.77
N SER A 115 30.88 8.91 37.48
CA SER A 115 29.92 7.98 36.88
C SER A 115 28.84 8.70 36.09
N LEU A 116 28.26 9.78 36.63
CA LEU A 116 27.27 10.59 35.93
C LEU A 116 27.84 11.24 34.65
N ARG A 117 29.08 11.73 34.69
CA ARG A 117 29.77 12.31 33.52
C ARG A 117 30.00 11.26 32.44
N CYS A 118 30.54 10.10 32.81
CA CYS A 118 30.80 9.00 31.87
C CYS A 118 29.49 8.46 31.27
N SER A 119 28.46 8.26 32.08
CA SER A 119 27.14 7.81 31.62
C SER A 119 26.53 8.80 30.62
N LYS A 120 26.62 10.11 30.89
CA LYS A 120 26.16 11.15 29.96
C LYS A 120 26.91 11.11 28.63
N LEU A 121 28.22 10.92 28.65
CA LEU A 121 29.03 10.81 27.43
C LEU A 121 28.68 9.55 26.64
N GLN A 122 28.58 8.41 27.31
CA GLN A 122 28.22 7.14 26.67
C GLN A 122 26.83 7.21 26.02
N LYS A 123 25.85 7.82 26.69
CA LYS A 123 24.51 8.03 26.10
C LYS A 123 24.57 8.87 24.83
N LYS A 124 25.40 9.92 24.80
CA LYS A 124 25.58 10.76 23.60
C LYS A 124 26.21 9.98 22.46
N LEU A 125 27.27 9.21 22.72
CA LEU A 125 27.92 8.39 21.69
C LEU A 125 26.95 7.36 21.10
N LYS A 126 26.17 6.67 21.94
CA LYS A 126 25.16 5.73 21.47
C LYS A 126 24.09 6.40 20.60
N GLN A 127 23.62 7.57 21.01
CA GLN A 127 22.64 8.34 20.25
C GLN A 127 23.19 8.77 18.88
N GLU A 128 24.45 9.21 18.84
CA GLU A 128 25.11 9.60 17.58
C GLU A 128 25.32 8.39 16.66
N GLU A 129 25.72 7.24 17.19
CA GLU A 129 25.86 5.99 16.44
C GLU A 129 24.52 5.53 15.85
N ASP A 130 23.46 5.51 16.67
CA ASP A 130 22.11 5.14 16.21
C ASP A 130 21.59 6.13 15.15
N ALA A 131 21.84 7.43 15.30
CA ALA A 131 21.47 8.44 14.31
C ALA A 131 22.25 8.26 13.00
N ARG A 132 23.55 7.95 13.09
CA ARG A 132 24.38 7.69 11.92
C ARG A 132 23.92 6.42 11.19
N ARG A 133 23.58 5.36 11.92
CA ARG A 133 23.07 4.11 11.34
C ARG A 133 21.76 4.35 10.58
N ARG A 134 20.79 5.04 11.21
CA ARG A 134 19.51 5.39 10.56
C ARG A 134 19.72 6.18 9.27
N LYS A 135 20.61 7.18 9.30
CA LYS A 135 20.94 7.97 8.11
C LYS A 135 21.53 7.12 6.98
N GLN A 136 22.39 6.15 7.32
CA GLN A 136 22.96 5.23 6.34
C GLN A 136 21.90 4.30 5.72
N GLU A 137 20.99 3.77 6.54
CA GLU A 137 19.86 2.95 6.07
C GLU A 137 18.96 3.76 5.11
N GLU A 138 18.62 5.00 5.46
CA GLU A 138 17.86 5.92 4.61
C GLU A 138 18.58 6.23 3.28
N GLU A 139 19.90 6.49 3.33
CA GLU A 139 20.73 6.74 2.13
C GLU A 139 20.79 5.50 1.22
N GLU A 140 20.92 4.29 1.79
CA GLU A 140 20.92 3.03 1.05
C GLU A 140 19.56 2.76 0.39
N GLU A 141 18.45 2.99 1.09
CA GLU A 141 17.12 2.88 0.50
C GLU A 141 16.90 3.89 -0.63
N PHE A 142 17.36 5.12 -0.44
CA PHE A 142 17.28 6.14 -1.47
C PHE A 142 18.08 5.75 -2.72
N GLU A 143 19.31 5.27 -2.56
CA GLU A 143 20.11 4.80 -3.68
C GLU A 143 19.53 3.53 -4.33
N LYS A 144 18.90 2.61 -3.58
CA LYS A 144 18.13 1.49 -4.15
C LYS A 144 16.98 1.98 -5.03
N LYS A 145 16.13 2.87 -4.51
CA LYS A 145 15.00 3.47 -5.27
C LYS A 145 15.50 4.16 -6.54
N LYS A 146 16.61 4.89 -6.46
CA LYS A 146 17.25 5.57 -7.60
C LYS A 146 17.82 4.57 -8.61
N ALA A 147 18.48 3.51 -8.17
CA ALA A 147 19.00 2.46 -9.03
C ALA A 147 17.88 1.72 -9.78
N GLU A 148 16.78 1.42 -9.10
CA GLU A 148 15.59 0.83 -9.73
C GLU A 148 15.00 1.73 -10.81
N GLN A 149 14.90 3.04 -10.55
CA GLN A 149 14.42 4.00 -11.54
C GLN A 149 15.36 4.07 -12.75
N ARG A 150 16.68 4.10 -12.53
CA ARG A 150 17.67 4.04 -13.62
C ARG A 150 17.53 2.76 -14.43
N ALA A 151 17.39 1.60 -13.78
CA ALA A 151 17.21 0.31 -14.46
C ALA A 151 15.90 0.26 -15.27
N LYS A 152 14.80 0.81 -14.74
CA LYS A 152 13.53 0.97 -15.47
C LYS A 152 13.70 1.85 -16.71
N ALA A 153 14.44 2.96 -16.59
CA ALA A 153 14.73 3.86 -17.71
C ALA A 153 15.58 3.19 -18.79
N GLU A 154 16.63 2.45 -18.39
CA GLU A 154 17.49 1.70 -19.29
C GLU A 154 16.70 0.61 -20.03
N ARG A 155 15.88 -0.17 -19.33
CA ARG A 155 15.01 -1.19 -19.94
C ARG A 155 14.04 -0.58 -20.95
N LEU A 156 13.49 0.60 -20.65
CA LEU A 156 12.61 1.31 -21.58
C LEU A 156 13.38 1.80 -22.81
N GLN A 157 14.60 2.33 -22.61
CA GLN A 157 15.47 2.79 -23.69
C GLN A 157 15.85 1.64 -24.61
N GLU A 158 16.23 0.49 -24.06
CA GLU A 158 16.56 -0.71 -24.84
C GLU A 158 15.35 -1.17 -25.67
N ARG A 159 14.14 -1.18 -25.09
CA ARG A 159 12.91 -1.50 -25.84
C ARG A 159 12.69 -0.54 -27.00
N ARG A 160 12.85 0.78 -26.77
CA ARG A 160 12.74 1.80 -27.83
C ARG A 160 13.77 1.59 -28.93
N GLN A 161 15.02 1.27 -28.57
CA GLN A 161 16.08 1.01 -29.55
C GLN A 161 15.76 -0.21 -30.41
N ARG A 162 15.24 -1.30 -29.82
CA ARG A 162 14.81 -2.49 -30.57
C ARG A 162 13.66 -2.17 -31.54
N GLU A 163 12.64 -1.43 -31.08
CA GLU A 163 11.54 -0.99 -31.94
C GLU A 163 12.02 -0.08 -33.08
N GLU A 164 12.92 0.85 -32.79
CA GLU A 164 13.50 1.74 -33.79
C GLU A 164 14.35 0.98 -34.81
N GLN A 165 15.14 -0.01 -34.38
CA GLN A 165 15.86 -0.91 -35.27
C GLN A 165 14.91 -1.65 -36.21
N ARG A 166 13.84 -2.25 -35.68
CA ARG A 166 12.80 -2.91 -36.51
C ARG A 166 12.16 -1.94 -37.50
N ARG A 167 11.87 -0.70 -37.07
CA ARG A 167 11.33 0.34 -37.94
C ARG A 167 12.33 0.73 -39.04
N ARG A 168 13.61 0.85 -38.72
CA ARG A 168 14.69 1.15 -39.68
C ARG A 168 14.83 0.02 -40.71
N GLU A 169 14.78 -1.24 -40.28
CA GLU A 169 14.82 -2.40 -41.18
C GLU A 169 13.62 -2.44 -42.13
N GLN A 170 12.40 -2.22 -41.61
CA GLN A 170 11.20 -2.13 -42.44
C GLN A 170 11.31 -1.01 -43.47
N LEU A 171 11.76 0.18 -43.05
CA LEU A 171 11.97 1.30 -43.97
C LEU A 171 13.07 1.01 -45.01
N GLN A 172 14.11 0.27 -44.65
CA GLN A 172 15.12 -0.18 -45.61
C GLN A 172 14.52 -1.17 -46.62
N GLN A 173 13.73 -2.14 -46.18
CA GLN A 173 13.04 -3.07 -47.07
C GLN A 173 12.06 -2.33 -48.00
N ASP A 174 11.27 -1.41 -47.46
CA ASP A 174 10.35 -0.58 -48.24
C ASP A 174 11.10 0.30 -49.24
N ARG A 175 12.26 0.85 -48.86
CA ARG A 175 13.13 1.61 -49.77
C ARG A 175 13.61 0.74 -50.94
N LEU A 176 14.05 -0.49 -50.67
CA LEU A 176 14.48 -1.43 -51.71
C LEU A 176 13.30 -1.85 -52.61
N ARG A 177 12.14 -2.16 -52.01
CA ARG A 177 10.90 -2.48 -52.74
C ARG A 177 10.47 -1.31 -53.64
N SER A 178 10.47 -0.10 -53.11
CA SER A 178 10.12 1.13 -53.82
C SER A 178 11.09 1.42 -54.96
N ALA A 179 12.40 1.28 -54.73
CA ALA A 179 13.41 1.40 -55.79
C ALA A 179 13.17 0.38 -56.93
N GLY A 180 12.83 -0.86 -56.60
CA GLY A 180 12.46 -1.87 -57.59
C GLY A 180 11.19 -1.53 -58.38
N ILE A 181 10.17 -0.96 -57.75
CA ILE A 181 8.96 -0.45 -58.44
C ILE A 181 9.35 0.68 -59.40
N LEU A 182 10.20 1.60 -58.95
CA LEU A 182 10.66 2.73 -59.76
C LEU A 182 11.48 2.25 -60.98
N GLN A 183 12.33 1.24 -60.79
CA GLN A 183 13.05 0.62 -61.89
C GLN A 183 12.09 -0.05 -62.88
N ARG A 184 11.10 -0.82 -62.43
CA ARG A 184 10.09 -1.38 -63.34
C ARG A 184 9.31 -0.29 -64.08
N HIS A 185 8.92 0.78 -63.38
CA HIS A 185 8.18 1.88 -63.99
C HIS A 185 9.02 2.61 -65.06
N THR A 186 10.30 2.85 -64.80
CA THR A 186 11.21 3.42 -65.81
C THR A 186 11.37 2.50 -67.02
N HIS A 187 11.51 1.18 -66.83
CA HIS A 187 11.59 0.23 -67.96
C HIS A 187 10.30 0.21 -68.79
N VAL A 188 9.12 0.28 -68.15
CA VAL A 188 7.83 0.39 -68.85
C VAL A 188 7.72 1.70 -69.63
N ILE A 189 8.13 2.83 -69.05
CA ILE A 189 8.14 4.13 -69.76
C ILE A 189 9.11 4.09 -70.94
N HIS A 190 10.30 3.53 -70.78
CA HIS A 190 11.28 3.39 -71.85
C HIS A 190 10.77 2.47 -72.98
N GLY A 191 10.17 1.32 -72.64
CA GLY A 191 9.56 0.41 -73.61
C GLY A 191 8.39 1.04 -74.38
N LEU A 192 7.50 1.75 -73.68
CA LEU A 192 6.41 2.50 -74.35
C LEU A 192 6.93 3.62 -75.25
N ARG A 193 8.06 4.24 -74.92
CA ARG A 193 8.69 5.29 -75.75
C ARG A 193 9.36 4.71 -77.01
N GLU A 194 9.97 3.53 -76.91
CA GLU A 194 10.55 2.81 -78.05
C GLU A 194 9.47 2.21 -78.96
N ASP A 195 8.41 1.63 -78.39
CA ASP A 195 7.26 1.14 -79.13
C ASP A 195 6.48 2.28 -79.81
N ALA A 196 6.31 3.43 -79.16
CA ALA A 196 5.71 4.61 -79.79
C ALA A 196 6.55 5.15 -80.95
N GLY A 197 7.89 5.14 -80.82
CA GLY A 197 8.82 5.55 -81.88
C GLY A 197 8.75 4.61 -83.09
N THR A 198 8.84 3.30 -82.87
CA THR A 198 8.79 2.29 -83.94
C THR A 198 7.40 2.21 -84.59
N ASN A 199 6.31 2.33 -83.83
CA ASN A 199 4.95 2.36 -84.35
C ASN A 199 4.68 3.63 -85.17
N SER A 200 5.19 4.79 -84.75
CA SER A 200 5.12 6.03 -85.55
C SER A 200 5.85 5.88 -86.89
N GLU A 201 7.03 5.27 -86.90
CA GLU A 201 7.77 5.01 -88.13
C GLU A 201 7.09 3.97 -89.04
N ARG A 202 6.53 2.90 -88.47
CA ARG A 202 5.73 1.92 -89.21
C ARG A 202 4.50 2.58 -89.85
N ARG A 203 3.76 3.39 -89.08
CA ARG A 203 2.63 4.16 -89.60
C ARG A 203 3.02 5.09 -90.74
N LYS A 204 4.17 5.77 -90.66
CA LYS A 204 4.67 6.61 -91.76
C LYS A 204 4.99 5.79 -93.02
N LYS A 205 5.58 4.61 -92.85
CA LYS A 205 5.86 3.67 -93.96
C LYS A 205 4.58 3.13 -94.57
N ASP A 206 3.59 2.78 -93.76
CA ASP A 206 2.28 2.29 -94.23
C ASP A 206 1.55 3.37 -95.04
N VAL A 207 1.54 4.61 -94.56
CA VAL A 207 0.98 5.75 -95.30
C VAL A 207 1.72 5.98 -96.62
N GLN A 208 3.05 5.81 -96.67
CA GLN A 208 3.81 5.92 -97.92
C GLN A 208 3.48 4.79 -98.91
N LEU A 209 3.37 3.56 -98.43
CA LEU A 209 2.97 2.42 -99.25
C LEU A 209 1.54 2.58 -99.76
N GLU A 210 0.64 3.13 -98.94
CA GLU A 210 -0.71 3.50 -99.36
C GLU A 210 -0.67 4.58 -100.44
N HIS A 211 0.09 5.65 -100.28
CA HIS A 211 0.27 6.67 -101.32
C HIS A 211 0.80 6.06 -102.62
N GLN A 212 1.79 5.15 -102.55
CA GLN A 212 2.28 4.45 -103.74
C GLN A 212 1.20 3.60 -104.39
N ARG A 213 0.40 2.87 -103.59
CA ARG A 213 -0.68 2.01 -104.06
C ARG A 213 -1.81 2.81 -104.71
N VAL A 214 -2.19 3.93 -104.10
CA VAL A 214 -3.19 4.86 -104.65
C VAL A 214 -2.67 5.50 -105.91
N ASN A 215 -1.40 5.92 -105.94
CA ASN A 215 -0.78 6.51 -107.13
C ASN A 215 -0.66 5.48 -108.26
N SER A 216 -0.27 4.24 -107.97
CA SER A 216 -0.28 3.17 -108.97
C SER A 216 -1.70 2.85 -109.46
N ALA A 217 -2.68 2.79 -108.57
CA ALA A 217 -4.09 2.59 -108.97
C ALA A 217 -4.64 3.79 -109.77
N TRP A 218 -4.16 4.99 -109.49
CA TRP A 218 -4.51 6.19 -110.25
C TRP A 218 -3.87 6.18 -111.64
N LEU A 219 -2.60 5.78 -111.76
CA LEU A 219 -1.94 5.55 -113.05
C LEU A 219 -2.63 4.44 -113.85
N ASP A 220 -2.98 3.33 -113.20
CA ASP A 220 -3.71 2.23 -113.82
C ASP A 220 -5.11 2.66 -114.26
N LYS A 221 -5.80 3.52 -113.47
CA LYS A 221 -7.04 4.19 -113.88
C LYS A 221 -6.84 5.16 -115.03
N LEU A 222 -5.72 5.87 -115.10
CA LEU A 222 -5.39 6.75 -116.23
C LEU A 222 -5.08 5.95 -117.50
N GLU A 223 -4.35 4.86 -117.38
CA GLU A 223 -4.08 3.93 -118.49
C GLU A 223 -5.35 3.19 -118.93
N SER A 224 -6.23 2.84 -117.98
CA SER A 224 -7.56 2.28 -118.23
C SER A 224 -8.49 3.32 -118.87
N ARG A 225 -8.41 4.59 -118.47
CA ARG A 225 -9.18 5.70 -119.06
C ARG A 225 -8.63 6.16 -120.41
N ALA A 226 -7.34 5.98 -120.65
CA ALA A 226 -6.74 6.10 -121.99
C ALA A 226 -7.13 4.92 -122.90
N ARG A 227 -7.65 3.82 -122.33
CA ARG A 227 -8.17 2.65 -123.08
C ARG A 227 -9.69 2.47 -123.01
N GLY A 228 -10.46 3.34 -122.33
CA GLY A 228 -11.89 3.12 -122.12
C GLY A 228 -12.67 4.37 -121.71
N SER A 229 -13.67 4.71 -122.53
CA SER A 229 -14.71 5.72 -122.31
C SER A 229 -15.76 5.25 -121.30
N GLU A 230 -16.37 6.23 -120.62
CA GLU A 230 -17.69 6.20 -119.93
C GLU A 230 -17.87 5.39 -118.62
N SER A 231 -18.08 6.10 -117.50
CA SER A 231 -19.40 6.24 -116.85
C SER A 231 -19.30 6.74 -115.39
N GLU A 232 -20.35 7.44 -114.98
CA GLU A 232 -20.48 8.38 -113.85
C GLU A 232 -20.92 7.78 -112.51
N GLY A 233 -20.81 8.59 -111.45
CA GLY A 233 -21.61 8.54 -110.23
C GLY A 233 -20.92 7.89 -109.03
N ALA A 234 -21.02 8.36 -107.79
CA ALA A 234 -21.71 9.50 -107.20
C ALA A 234 -21.09 9.70 -105.80
N TRP A 235 -21.18 10.93 -105.30
CA TRP A 235 -20.75 11.34 -103.97
C TRP A 235 -21.75 10.87 -102.90
N GLU A 236 -21.27 10.71 -101.66
CA GLU A 236 -21.73 11.42 -100.45
C GLU A 236 -21.33 10.61 -99.18
N GLN A 237 -20.51 11.13 -98.24
CA GLN A 237 -20.72 12.19 -97.24
C GLN A 237 -21.52 11.70 -96.01
N GLU A 238 -20.93 11.73 -94.82
CA GLU A 238 -21.35 12.49 -93.62
C GLU A 238 -21.40 11.46 -92.45
N ALA A 239 -21.34 11.74 -91.15
CA ALA A 239 -20.89 12.83 -90.30
C ALA A 239 -21.22 12.42 -88.85
N SER A 240 -20.80 13.27 -87.89
CA SER A 240 -21.28 13.41 -86.51
C SER A 240 -20.77 12.42 -85.46
N GLU A 241 -20.00 12.87 -84.46
CA GLU A 241 -20.43 13.69 -83.29
C GLU A 241 -21.45 12.90 -82.45
N ASP A 242 -21.30 12.68 -81.15
CA ASP A 242 -21.21 13.69 -80.08
C ASP A 242 -21.13 12.93 -78.73
N SER A 243 -20.97 13.68 -77.64
CA SER A 243 -21.22 13.34 -76.23
C SER A 243 -19.97 13.18 -75.37
N ARG A 244 -19.37 14.34 -75.13
CA ARG A 244 -18.76 14.70 -73.84
C ARG A 244 -19.80 14.47 -72.74
N HIS A 245 -19.42 13.87 -71.61
CA HIS A 245 -19.69 14.46 -70.30
C HIS A 245 -18.68 13.93 -69.27
N ARG A 246 -18.13 14.92 -68.56
CA ARG A 246 -17.05 14.89 -67.59
C ARG A 246 -17.67 15.31 -66.27
N THR A 247 -17.46 14.55 -65.19
CA THR A 247 -17.23 15.11 -63.84
C THR A 247 -16.62 14.04 -62.93
N SER A 248 -15.52 14.41 -62.27
CA SER A 248 -14.84 13.63 -61.24
C SER A 248 -15.39 13.98 -59.84
N PRO A 249 -15.23 13.10 -58.83
CA PRO A 249 -15.47 13.44 -57.43
C PRO A 249 -14.15 13.73 -56.67
N THR A 250 -14.20 14.64 -55.69
CA THR A 250 -13.12 14.88 -54.72
C THR A 250 -13.69 14.96 -53.30
N THR A 251 -13.20 14.05 -52.45
CA THR A 251 -12.69 14.19 -51.07
C THR A 251 -13.43 15.04 -50.03
N GLY A 252 -13.67 14.43 -48.86
CA GLY A 252 -13.78 15.13 -47.58
C GLY A 252 -14.34 14.28 -46.44
N GLN A 253 -13.47 13.55 -45.73
CA GLN A 253 -13.76 13.03 -44.39
C GLN A 253 -13.41 14.10 -43.34
N HIS A 254 -14.22 14.22 -42.28
CA HIS A 254 -13.78 14.24 -40.87
C HIS A 254 -14.97 14.43 -39.91
N ALA A 255 -14.98 13.62 -38.85
CA ALA A 255 -15.80 13.75 -37.64
C ALA A 255 -14.87 13.46 -36.41
N PRO A 256 -15.34 13.46 -35.14
CA PRO A 256 -15.59 14.66 -34.33
C PRO A 256 -14.97 14.62 -32.89
N VAL A 257 -14.95 15.79 -32.24
CA VAL A 257 -15.18 16.13 -30.79
C VAL A 257 -14.39 15.42 -29.65
N ALA A 258 -13.71 16.22 -28.78
CA ALA A 258 -14.02 16.41 -27.34
C ALA A 258 -12.86 17.10 -26.54
N ARG A 259 -13.20 18.12 -25.73
CA ARG A 259 -12.48 18.66 -24.53
C ARG A 259 -13.01 17.93 -23.26
N PRO A 260 -12.56 18.17 -22.00
CA PRO A 260 -11.44 18.95 -21.44
C PRO A 260 -10.57 18.14 -20.42
N LYS A 261 -9.52 18.74 -19.85
CA LYS A 261 -8.80 18.26 -18.64
C LYS A 261 -9.16 19.14 -17.43
N PRO A 262 -9.27 18.56 -16.23
CA PRO A 262 -8.93 19.27 -15.00
C PRO A 262 -7.61 18.73 -14.40
N ASP A 263 -6.97 19.62 -13.66
CA ASP A 263 -5.75 19.48 -12.86
C ASP A 263 -6.01 18.74 -11.54
N PRO A 264 -4.99 18.18 -10.87
CA PRO A 264 -5.03 18.17 -9.40
C PRO A 264 -3.70 18.57 -8.75
N GLU A 265 -3.74 19.69 -8.03
CA GLU A 265 -3.01 19.86 -6.77
C GLU A 265 -3.79 19.13 -5.66
N VAL A 266 -3.20 18.11 -5.02
CA VAL A 266 -3.50 17.80 -3.61
C VAL A 266 -2.29 17.11 -2.96
N SER A 267 -1.79 17.75 -1.90
CA SER A 267 -0.85 17.20 -0.94
C SER A 267 -1.48 16.09 -0.10
N TRP A 268 -0.79 14.97 0.07
CA TRP A 268 -0.84 14.19 1.31
C TRP A 268 0.58 13.71 1.64
N THR A 269 1.25 14.45 2.52
CA THR A 269 2.26 13.89 3.42
C THR A 269 1.55 13.65 4.73
N GLU A 270 1.21 12.41 5.03
CA GLU A 270 1.14 11.93 6.40
C GLU A 270 1.18 10.40 6.40
N ASP A 271 1.98 9.90 7.33
CA ASP A 271 2.39 8.51 7.49
C ASP A 271 1.20 7.58 7.67
N ILE A 272 1.10 6.53 6.85
CA ILE A 272 0.59 5.25 7.34
C ILE A 272 1.39 4.12 6.69
N ASP A 273 2.14 3.43 7.53
CA ASP A 273 2.70 2.09 7.29
C ASP A 273 1.53 1.08 7.38
N MET A 274 0.57 1.19 6.47
CA MET A 274 -0.54 0.24 6.30
C MET A 274 -0.24 -0.58 5.05
N GLU A 275 -0.31 -1.88 5.23
CA GLU A 275 -0.01 -2.90 4.24
C GLU A 275 -0.70 -2.58 2.90
N PRO A 276 0.05 -2.44 1.79
CA PRO A 276 -0.46 -1.90 0.52
C PRO A 276 -1.62 -2.71 -0.07
N ASP A 277 -1.84 -3.93 0.41
CA ASP A 277 -2.93 -4.80 -0.01
C ASP A 277 -4.29 -4.42 0.65
N PHE A 278 -4.30 -3.88 1.87
CA PHE A 278 -5.53 -3.50 2.58
C PHE A 278 -6.16 -2.24 1.99
N ASP A 279 -5.38 -1.17 1.83
CA ASP A 279 -5.86 0.08 1.22
C ASP A 279 -6.31 -0.11 -0.23
N TRP A 280 -5.60 -0.96 -0.97
CA TRP A 280 -5.97 -1.31 -2.34
C TRP A 280 -7.27 -2.13 -2.38
N ALA A 281 -7.43 -3.11 -1.49
CA ALA A 281 -8.65 -3.90 -1.37
C ALA A 281 -9.86 -3.03 -0.98
N LEU A 282 -9.69 -2.09 -0.06
CA LEU A 282 -10.71 -1.13 0.36
C LEU A 282 -11.13 -0.22 -0.80
N MET A 283 -10.16 0.34 -1.54
CA MET A 283 -10.42 1.18 -2.70
C MET A 283 -11.16 0.41 -3.80
N LYS A 284 -10.81 -0.86 -4.01
CA LYS A 284 -11.51 -1.75 -4.94
C LYS A 284 -12.94 -1.99 -4.47
N LEU A 285 -13.20 -2.14 -3.18
CA LEU A 285 -14.53 -2.34 -2.60
C LEU A 285 -15.41 -1.08 -2.78
N MET A 286 -14.88 0.10 -2.45
CA MET A 286 -15.57 1.39 -2.62
C MET A 286 -15.99 1.67 -4.07
N ASN A 287 -15.19 1.22 -5.04
CA ASN A 287 -15.50 1.41 -6.47
C ASN A 287 -16.58 0.44 -6.98
N HIS A 288 -16.74 -0.73 -6.35
CA HIS A 288 -17.76 -1.71 -6.73
C HIS A 288 -19.07 -1.52 -5.94
N PHE A 289 -18.99 -0.91 -4.76
CA PHE A 289 -20.09 -0.67 -3.84
C PHE A 289 -20.14 0.81 -3.43
N PRO A 290 -20.44 1.73 -4.36
CA PRO A 290 -20.44 3.17 -4.08
C PRO A 290 -21.52 3.60 -3.08
N ASP A 291 -22.53 2.76 -2.86
CA ASP A 291 -23.65 3.03 -1.95
C ASP A 291 -23.32 2.69 -0.48
N PHE A 292 -22.19 2.02 -0.23
CA PHE A 292 -21.78 1.61 1.11
C PHE A 292 -20.78 2.59 1.71
N SER A 293 -20.94 2.84 3.01
CA SER A 293 -20.06 3.72 3.78
C SER A 293 -18.63 3.17 3.84
N LYS A 294 -17.63 4.05 3.67
CA LYS A 294 -16.21 3.70 3.80
C LYS A 294 -15.89 2.96 5.11
N VAL A 295 -16.44 3.44 6.23
CA VAL A 295 -16.23 2.86 7.57
C VAL A 295 -16.79 1.44 7.66
N PHE A 296 -17.91 1.18 6.99
CA PHE A 296 -18.53 -0.14 6.96
C PHE A 296 -17.74 -1.11 6.07
N LEU A 297 -17.21 -0.63 4.95
CA LEU A 297 -16.36 -1.41 4.06
C LEU A 297 -15.00 -1.73 4.70
N GLU A 298 -14.46 -0.82 5.53
CA GLU A 298 -13.28 -1.06 6.37
C GLU A 298 -13.54 -2.17 7.40
N GLU A 299 -14.67 -2.11 8.10
CA GLU A 299 -15.02 -3.11 9.13
C GLU A 299 -15.23 -4.51 8.54
N ILE A 300 -15.84 -4.61 7.35
CA ILE A 300 -15.98 -5.90 6.64
C ILE A 300 -14.63 -6.41 6.14
N LEU A 301 -13.76 -5.52 5.68
CA LEU A 301 -12.44 -5.90 5.21
C LEU A 301 -11.53 -6.36 6.35
N ASP A 302 -11.64 -5.74 7.53
CA ASP A 302 -11.00 -6.17 8.77
C ASP A 302 -11.52 -7.56 9.22
N GLN A 303 -12.81 -7.82 9.09
CA GLN A 303 -13.39 -9.15 9.38
C GLN A 303 -12.93 -10.24 8.40
N CYS A 304 -12.44 -9.86 7.21
CA CYS A 304 -11.95 -10.76 6.17
C CYS A 304 -10.41 -10.83 6.10
N ASP A 305 -9.71 -10.37 7.14
CA ASP A 305 -8.23 -10.33 7.18
C ASP A 305 -7.61 -9.61 5.95
N GLY A 306 -8.29 -8.59 5.41
CA GLY A 306 -7.83 -7.87 4.21
C GLY A 306 -8.19 -8.52 2.87
N ASP A 307 -8.89 -9.66 2.85
CA ASP A 307 -9.28 -10.33 1.61
C ASP A 307 -10.50 -9.66 0.93
N CYS A 308 -10.22 -8.94 -0.15
CA CYS A 308 -11.24 -8.23 -0.94
C CYS A 308 -12.28 -9.17 -1.56
N ASP A 309 -11.91 -10.38 -1.94
CA ASP A 309 -12.81 -11.29 -2.64
C ASP A 309 -13.81 -11.95 -1.67
N GLN A 310 -13.37 -12.23 -0.44
CA GLN A 310 -14.27 -12.65 0.65
C GLN A 310 -15.19 -11.52 1.10
N ALA A 311 -14.68 -10.30 1.27
CA ALA A 311 -15.48 -9.12 1.60
C ALA A 311 -16.59 -8.86 0.55
N ARG A 312 -16.28 -9.06 -0.74
CA ARG A 312 -17.26 -8.96 -1.83
C ARG A 312 -18.37 -10.00 -1.72
N MET A 313 -18.02 -11.23 -1.34
CA MET A 313 -19.00 -12.31 -1.18
C MET A 313 -19.97 -12.02 -0.02
N LEU A 314 -19.50 -11.42 1.07
CA LEU A 314 -20.35 -11.01 2.19
C LEU A 314 -21.27 -9.84 1.84
N LEU A 315 -20.82 -8.90 1.01
CA LEU A 315 -21.62 -7.75 0.55
C LEU A 315 -22.65 -8.10 -0.53
N LEU A 316 -22.50 -9.24 -1.19
CA LEU A 316 -23.41 -9.75 -2.22
C LEU A 316 -24.42 -10.79 -1.69
N SER A 317 -24.26 -11.22 -0.43
CA SER A 317 -25.20 -12.13 0.26
C SER A 317 -26.31 -11.37 0.97
#